data_AF-A0A195EWB4-F1
#
_entry.id   AF-A0A195EWB4-F1
#
_cell.length_a   1.000
_cell.length_b   1.000
_cell.length_c   1.000
_cell.angle_alpha   90.00
_cell.angle_beta   90.00
_cell.angle_gamma   90.00
#
_symmetry.space_group_name_H-M   'P 1'
#
loop_
_entity.id
_entity.type
_entity.pdbx_description
1 polymer ?
#
loop_
_entity_poly.entity_id
_entity_poly.type
_entity_poly.pdbx_seq_one_letter_code
_entity_poly.pdbx_strand_id
1 'polypeptide(L)'
;IATFNCAIVDCFHGQPKPGCYMKNYPSKCCPGDEVCPENPEDRATCEVNGKEYKEGDYFSIENDPDLTCTCQPGYKGENVEPFCARPKRPYCHPEFSHSYEIINKCAPVYYPNQSPLTSCNAFSRCQNNNDTVIHNEEKPKTHSSPDDEDVCHFGNMVMRLGDELNQDTDYNSICVRCVCEVPPVPTCQRLPYNVCDH
;
A
#
# COMPACT_ATOMS: atom_id res chain seq x y z
N ILE A 1 -16.26 11.23 8.22
CA ILE A 1 -16.53 9.78 8.15
C ILE A 1 -15.20 9.10 8.46
N ALA A 2 -15.10 8.38 9.58
CA ALA A 2 -13.91 7.60 9.91
C ALA A 2 -13.89 6.31 9.07
N THR A 3 -12.73 5.94 8.55
CA THR A 3 -12.52 4.71 7.78
C THR A 3 -11.50 3.87 8.53
N PHE A 4 -11.87 2.65 8.89
CA PHE A 4 -11.01 1.69 9.57
C PHE A 4 -10.43 0.73 8.53
N ASN A 5 -9.13 0.43 8.62
CA ASN A 5 -8.56 -0.74 7.96
C ASN A 5 -8.45 -1.86 8.97
N CYS A 6 -8.82 -3.05 8.56
CA CYS A 6 -8.53 -4.25 9.33
C CYS A 6 -7.12 -4.69 8.95
N ALA A 7 -6.24 -4.87 9.94
CA ALA A 7 -5.02 -5.60 9.67
C ALA A 7 -5.38 -7.09 9.49
N ILE A 8 -4.62 -7.84 8.70
CA ILE A 8 -4.80 -9.30 8.54
C ILE A 8 -4.85 -10.01 9.91
N VAL A 9 -4.12 -9.49 10.90
CA VAL A 9 -4.11 -9.99 12.28
C VAL A 9 -5.47 -9.82 12.99
N ASP A 10 -6.28 -8.84 12.59
CA ASP A 10 -7.63 -8.59 13.11
C ASP A 10 -8.68 -9.48 12.44
N CYS A 11 -8.34 -10.13 11.31
CA CYS A 11 -9.19 -11.04 10.56
C CYS A 11 -8.67 -12.49 10.63
N PHE A 12 -8.15 -12.94 11.78
CA PHE A 12 -7.72 -14.33 11.93
C PHE A 12 -8.93 -15.26 11.90
N HIS A 13 -9.17 -15.86 10.74
CA HIS A 13 -10.14 -16.93 10.55
C HIS A 13 -9.37 -18.19 10.15
N GLY A 14 -9.65 -19.31 10.84
CA GLY A 14 -9.09 -20.60 10.45
C GLY A 14 -9.55 -20.99 9.03
N GLN A 15 -8.96 -22.06 8.49
CA GLN A 15 -9.49 -22.63 7.26
C GLN A 15 -10.96 -23.05 7.48
N PRO A 16 -11.84 -22.83 6.48
CA PRO A 16 -13.20 -23.33 6.56
C PRO A 16 -13.19 -24.83 6.82
N LYS A 17 -14.21 -25.33 7.52
CA LYS A 17 -14.39 -26.78 7.64
C LYS A 17 -14.47 -27.43 6.25
N PRO A 18 -14.05 -28.70 6.10
CA PRO A 18 -14.19 -29.42 4.84
C PRO A 18 -15.62 -29.36 4.30
N GLY A 19 -15.79 -28.90 3.06
CA GLY A 19 -17.10 -28.72 2.41
C GLY A 19 -17.74 -27.34 2.64
N CYS A 20 -17.18 -26.51 3.51
CA CYS A 20 -17.65 -25.16 3.78
C CYS A 20 -16.79 -24.11 3.07
N TYR A 21 -17.29 -22.89 2.96
CA TYR A 21 -16.58 -21.74 2.39
C TYR A 21 -16.85 -20.47 3.19
N MET A 22 -15.95 -19.50 3.15
CA MET A 22 -16.21 -18.18 3.73
C MET A 22 -16.90 -17.29 2.70
N LYS A 23 -17.92 -16.55 3.13
CA LYS A 23 -18.46 -15.45 2.33
C LYS A 23 -17.44 -14.32 2.27
N ASN A 24 -17.18 -13.81 1.08
CA ASN A 24 -16.36 -12.62 0.87
C ASN A 24 -17.20 -11.52 0.22
N TYR A 25 -16.80 -10.27 0.49
CA TYR A 25 -17.50 -9.10 -0.02
C TYR A 25 -16.47 -8.10 -0.54
N PRO A 26 -16.71 -7.42 -1.67
CA PRO A 26 -15.71 -6.54 -2.28
C PRO A 26 -15.31 -5.35 -1.40
N SER A 27 -16.23 -4.92 -0.53
CA SER A 27 -16.07 -3.76 0.35
C SER A 27 -15.67 -4.13 1.78
N LYS A 28 -15.45 -5.42 2.08
CA LYS A 28 -15.04 -5.87 3.42
C LYS A 28 -13.64 -6.47 3.37
N CYS A 29 -12.84 -6.11 4.37
CA CYS A 29 -11.49 -6.65 4.51
C CYS A 29 -11.50 -8.07 5.09
N CYS A 30 -12.31 -8.32 6.12
CA CYS A 30 -12.43 -9.65 6.71
C CYS A 30 -13.47 -10.51 5.96
N PRO A 31 -13.23 -11.83 5.87
CA PRO A 31 -14.26 -12.80 5.53
C PRO A 31 -15.50 -12.61 6.41
N GLY A 32 -16.67 -12.82 5.83
CA GLY A 32 -17.93 -12.95 6.55
C GLY A 32 -18.13 -14.34 7.12
N ASP A 33 -19.38 -14.75 7.23
CA ASP A 33 -19.75 -16.03 7.83
C ASP A 33 -19.24 -17.23 7.01
N GLU A 34 -18.88 -18.31 7.72
CA GLU A 34 -18.66 -19.63 7.15
C GLU A 34 -20.01 -20.25 6.76
N VAL A 35 -20.11 -20.72 5.52
CA VAL A 35 -21.29 -21.38 4.98
C VAL A 35 -20.95 -22.82 4.65
N CYS A 36 -21.71 -23.74 5.23
CA CYS A 36 -21.61 -25.17 4.98
C CYS A 36 -22.88 -25.63 4.26
N PRO A 37 -22.88 -25.68 2.90
CA PRO A 37 -24.04 -26.17 2.17
C PRO A 37 -24.24 -27.68 2.41
N GLU A 38 -25.49 -28.14 2.42
CA GLU A 38 -25.81 -29.57 2.52
C GLU A 38 -25.32 -30.33 1.28
N ASN A 39 -25.48 -29.74 0.09
CA ASN A 39 -24.90 -30.24 -1.15
C ASN A 39 -23.88 -29.23 -1.71
N PRO A 40 -22.67 -29.66 -2.11
CA PRO A 40 -21.66 -28.77 -2.70
C PRO A 40 -22.14 -28.03 -3.96
N GLU A 41 -23.09 -28.61 -4.72
CA GLU A 41 -23.68 -28.03 -5.92
C GLU A 41 -24.61 -26.83 -5.63
N ASP A 42 -25.03 -26.64 -4.37
CA ASP A 42 -25.86 -25.51 -3.96
C ASP A 42 -25.05 -24.21 -3.85
N ARG A 43 -23.71 -24.29 -3.92
CA ARG A 43 -22.83 -23.10 -3.92
C ARG A 43 -22.96 -22.39 -5.26
N ALA A 44 -23.38 -21.13 -5.24
CA ALA A 44 -23.55 -20.35 -6.47
C ALA A 44 -22.23 -20.26 -7.26
N THR A 45 -22.33 -20.24 -8.57
CA THR A 45 -21.21 -20.05 -9.49
C THR A 45 -21.40 -18.78 -10.31
N CYS A 46 -20.28 -18.16 -10.68
CA CYS A 46 -20.21 -16.98 -11.51
C CYS A 46 -19.30 -17.27 -12.69
N GLU A 47 -19.76 -16.98 -13.90
CA GLU A 47 -18.94 -17.07 -15.11
C GLU A 47 -18.40 -15.67 -15.45
N VAL A 48 -17.08 -15.53 -15.47
CA VAL A 48 -16.39 -14.26 -15.76
C VAL A 48 -15.32 -14.54 -16.81
N ASN A 49 -15.45 -13.94 -17.99
CA ASN A 49 -14.51 -14.10 -19.12
C ASN A 49 -14.21 -15.57 -19.47
N GLY A 50 -15.21 -16.45 -19.42
CA GLY A 50 -15.05 -17.88 -19.70
C GLY A 50 -14.38 -18.68 -18.57
N LYS A 51 -14.18 -18.09 -17.39
CA LYS A 51 -13.71 -18.76 -16.19
C LYS A 51 -14.82 -18.82 -15.14
N GLU A 52 -15.00 -19.99 -14.55
CA GLU A 52 -15.95 -20.22 -13.47
C GLU A 52 -15.31 -19.87 -12.11
N TYR A 53 -16.08 -19.16 -11.28
CA TYR A 53 -15.77 -18.81 -9.90
C TYR A 53 -16.90 -19.30 -9.00
N LYS A 54 -16.58 -19.74 -7.77
CA LYS A 54 -17.57 -20.18 -6.80
C LYS A 54 -17.88 -19.08 -5.78
N GLU A 55 -19.05 -19.11 -5.16
CA GLU A 55 -19.48 -18.08 -4.20
C GLU A 55 -18.42 -17.83 -3.12
N GLY A 56 -18.04 -16.57 -2.92
CA GLY A 56 -16.96 -16.16 -2.01
C GLY A 56 -15.57 -16.14 -2.65
N ASP A 57 -15.39 -16.63 -3.87
CA ASP A 57 -14.11 -16.48 -4.57
C ASP A 57 -13.93 -15.04 -5.05
N TYR A 58 -12.71 -14.51 -4.92
CA TYR A 58 -12.32 -13.24 -5.53
C TYR A 58 -11.97 -13.42 -7.01
N PHE A 59 -12.26 -12.40 -7.81
CA PHE A 59 -11.81 -12.32 -9.20
C PHE A 59 -11.38 -10.90 -9.58
N SER A 60 -10.53 -10.80 -10.59
CA SER A 60 -9.99 -9.54 -11.10
C SER A 60 -10.45 -9.33 -12.54
N ILE A 61 -10.67 -8.07 -12.91
CA ILE A 61 -11.06 -7.68 -14.27
C ILE A 61 -9.84 -7.15 -15.00
N GLU A 62 -9.48 -7.76 -16.12
CA GLU A 62 -8.26 -7.39 -16.88
C GLU A 62 -8.23 -5.92 -17.29
N ASN A 63 -9.39 -5.36 -17.64
CA ASN A 63 -9.51 -3.97 -18.07
C ASN A 63 -9.69 -2.98 -16.90
N ASP A 64 -9.89 -3.46 -15.67
CA ASP A 64 -10.03 -2.62 -14.48
C ASP A 64 -9.41 -3.30 -13.25
N PRO A 65 -8.06 -3.25 -13.12
CA PRO A 65 -7.34 -3.94 -12.05
C PRO A 65 -7.61 -3.37 -10.65
N ASP A 66 -8.15 -2.15 -10.55
CA ASP A 66 -8.52 -1.52 -9.28
C ASP A 66 -9.87 -1.99 -8.75
N LEU A 67 -10.64 -2.71 -9.59
CA LEU A 67 -11.94 -3.22 -9.21
C LEU A 67 -11.78 -4.53 -8.45
N THR A 68 -12.17 -4.52 -7.18
CA THR A 68 -12.24 -5.75 -6.37
C THR A 68 -13.59 -6.40 -6.62
N CYS A 69 -13.61 -7.68 -6.97
CA CYS A 69 -14.86 -8.41 -7.21
C CYS A 69 -14.88 -9.74 -6.46
N THR A 70 -16.07 -10.16 -6.06
CA THR A 70 -16.33 -11.45 -5.42
C THR A 70 -17.52 -12.12 -6.08
N CYS A 71 -17.44 -13.43 -6.33
CA CYS A 71 -18.59 -14.18 -6.80
C CYS A 71 -19.65 -14.27 -5.69
N GLN A 72 -20.88 -13.85 -5.99
CA GLN A 72 -22.02 -13.93 -5.07
C GLN A 72 -23.28 -14.39 -5.82
N PRO A 73 -24.29 -14.92 -5.11
CA PRO A 73 -25.53 -15.34 -5.73
C PRO A 73 -26.20 -14.20 -6.51
N GLY A 74 -26.64 -14.48 -7.74
CA GLY A 74 -27.31 -13.51 -8.59
C GLY A 74 -26.39 -12.68 -9.49
N TYR A 75 -25.10 -12.98 -9.56
CA TYR A 75 -24.21 -12.38 -10.55
C TYR A 75 -24.63 -12.75 -11.98
N LYS A 76 -24.79 -11.75 -12.85
CA LYS A 76 -25.26 -11.91 -14.23
C LYS A 76 -24.23 -11.50 -15.29
N GLY A 77 -22.95 -11.42 -14.91
CA GLY A 77 -21.88 -10.95 -15.81
C GLY A 77 -21.63 -9.44 -15.76
N GLU A 78 -22.29 -8.71 -14.84
CA GLU A 78 -22.11 -7.27 -14.68
C GLU A 78 -21.20 -6.96 -13.48
N ASN A 79 -20.09 -6.26 -13.75
CA ASN A 79 -19.08 -5.90 -12.75
C ASN A 79 -19.46 -4.64 -11.95
N VAL A 80 -20.60 -4.69 -11.26
CA VAL A 80 -21.15 -3.58 -10.46
C VAL A 80 -21.45 -4.02 -9.03
N GLU A 81 -21.79 -3.07 -8.14
CA GLU A 81 -22.24 -3.39 -6.78
C GLU A 81 -23.47 -4.31 -6.82
N PRO A 82 -23.57 -5.29 -5.90
CA PRO A 82 -22.69 -5.57 -4.76
C PRO A 82 -21.49 -6.49 -5.08
N PHE A 83 -21.39 -7.00 -6.31
CA PHE A 83 -20.41 -8.02 -6.71
C PHE A 83 -19.01 -7.47 -6.90
N CYS A 84 -18.92 -6.21 -7.31
CA CYS A 84 -17.68 -5.48 -7.51
C CYS A 84 -17.75 -4.13 -6.82
N ALA A 85 -16.66 -3.71 -6.18
CA ALA A 85 -16.53 -2.38 -5.61
C ALA A 85 -15.13 -1.85 -5.83
N ARG A 86 -15.05 -0.55 -6.11
CA ARG A 86 -13.79 0.17 -6.14
C ARG A 86 -13.48 0.68 -4.73
N PRO A 87 -12.31 0.36 -4.16
CA PRO A 87 -11.87 0.99 -2.91
C PRO A 87 -11.87 2.51 -3.07
N LYS A 88 -12.43 3.23 -2.09
CA LYS A 88 -12.46 4.71 -2.12
C LYS A 88 -11.06 5.34 -1.98
N ARG A 89 -10.09 4.55 -1.53
CA ARG A 89 -8.69 4.94 -1.39
C ARG A 89 -7.82 3.76 -1.80
N PRO A 90 -6.62 4.01 -2.35
CA PRO A 90 -5.66 2.96 -2.68
C PRO A 90 -5.38 2.08 -1.46
N TYR A 91 -5.14 0.78 -1.69
CA TYR A 91 -4.80 -0.18 -0.63
C TYR A 91 -3.62 0.29 0.25
N CYS A 92 -2.70 1.04 -0.34
CA CYS A 92 -1.48 1.53 0.33
C CYS A 92 -1.57 2.98 0.78
N HIS A 93 -2.80 3.49 0.95
CA HIS A 93 -2.99 4.83 1.48
C HIS A 93 -2.40 4.91 2.89
N PRO A 94 -1.45 5.82 3.17
CA PRO A 94 -0.68 5.78 4.43
C PRO A 94 -1.56 5.99 5.67
N GLU A 95 -2.67 6.72 5.54
CA GLU A 95 -3.69 6.90 6.62
C GLU A 95 -4.32 5.58 7.12
N PHE A 96 -4.06 4.46 6.46
CA PHE A 96 -4.67 3.18 6.78
C PHE A 96 -4.03 2.45 7.96
N SER A 97 -2.70 2.49 8.07
CA SER A 97 -1.95 1.76 9.10
C SER A 97 -0.72 2.50 9.59
N HIS A 98 -0.38 3.67 9.02
CA HIS A 98 0.90 4.34 9.24
C HIS A 98 0.73 5.74 9.86
N SER A 99 -0.23 5.88 10.78
CA SER A 99 -0.52 7.18 11.42
C SER A 99 0.69 7.73 12.19
N TYR A 100 1.45 6.86 12.86
CA TYR A 100 2.67 7.24 13.56
C TYR A 100 3.71 7.82 12.59
N GLU A 101 3.92 7.16 11.46
CA GLU A 101 4.88 7.55 10.44
C GLU A 101 4.50 8.86 9.76
N ILE A 102 3.21 9.07 9.49
CA ILE A 102 2.70 10.34 8.96
C ILE A 102 2.94 11.48 9.96
N ILE A 103 2.54 11.29 11.23
CA ILE A 103 2.67 12.33 12.27
C ILE A 103 4.14 12.70 12.47
N ASN A 104 5.04 11.72 12.45
CA ASN A 104 6.47 11.92 12.64
C ASN A 104 7.22 12.23 11.34
N LYS A 105 6.51 12.46 10.22
CA LYS A 105 7.09 12.80 8.91
C LYS A 105 8.21 11.84 8.51
N CYS A 106 7.97 10.55 8.73
CA CYS A 106 8.85 9.49 8.28
C CYS A 106 8.75 9.34 6.76
N ALA A 107 9.88 9.04 6.13
CA ALA A 107 9.98 8.93 4.68
C ALA A 107 9.62 7.52 4.21
N PRO A 108 8.74 7.36 3.21
CA PRO A 108 8.41 6.06 2.65
C PRO A 108 9.60 5.48 1.89
N VAL A 109 9.90 4.20 2.13
CA VAL A 109 11.00 3.47 1.48
C VAL A 109 10.47 2.46 0.48
N TYR A 110 10.98 2.51 -0.75
CA TYR A 110 10.64 1.59 -1.84
C TYR A 110 11.80 0.66 -2.18
N TYR A 111 11.52 -0.54 -2.67
CA TYR A 111 12.54 -1.43 -3.22
C TYR A 111 13.12 -0.90 -4.55
N PRO A 112 14.28 -1.40 -5.00
CA PRO A 112 14.97 -0.85 -6.18
C PRO A 112 14.15 -0.86 -7.46
N ASN A 113 13.24 -1.83 -7.62
CA ASN A 113 12.41 -1.99 -8.82
C ASN A 113 10.97 -1.48 -8.62
N GLN A 114 10.65 -0.90 -7.46
CA GLN A 114 9.33 -0.34 -7.19
C GLN A 114 9.29 1.13 -7.59
N SER A 115 8.19 1.54 -8.22
CA SER A 115 7.95 2.96 -8.52
C SER A 115 7.27 3.62 -7.32
N PRO A 116 7.81 4.72 -6.77
CA PRO A 116 7.18 5.46 -5.69
C PRO A 116 5.77 6.00 -6.03
N LEU A 117 5.47 6.16 -7.32
CA LEU A 117 4.19 6.69 -7.80
C LEU A 117 3.05 5.66 -7.78
N THR A 118 3.36 4.39 -8.07
CA THR A 118 2.34 3.35 -8.28
C THR A 118 2.45 2.19 -7.30
N SER A 119 3.57 2.07 -6.60
CA SER A 119 3.82 0.97 -5.66
C SER A 119 3.53 1.40 -4.23
N CYS A 120 3.34 0.40 -3.36
CA CYS A 120 3.29 0.57 -1.92
C CYS A 120 4.72 0.69 -1.38
N ASN A 121 4.91 1.52 -0.35
CA ASN A 121 6.19 1.53 0.34
C ASN A 121 6.39 0.19 1.07
N ALA A 122 7.63 -0.29 1.10
CA ALA A 122 8.00 -1.52 1.79
C ALA A 122 8.03 -1.31 3.30
N PHE A 123 8.55 -0.16 3.73
CA PHE A 123 8.60 0.29 5.12
C PHE A 123 8.79 1.82 5.13
N SER A 124 8.94 2.41 6.31
CA SER A 124 9.21 3.83 6.48
C SER A 124 10.51 4.02 7.25
N ARG A 125 11.34 4.97 6.81
CA ARG A 125 12.50 5.43 7.56
C ARG A 125 12.05 6.61 8.42
N CYS A 126 12.33 6.58 9.71
CA CYS A 126 12.02 7.67 10.64
C CYS A 126 13.32 8.32 11.12
N GLN A 127 13.25 9.58 11.51
CA GLN A 127 14.41 10.30 12.03
C GLN A 127 14.95 9.64 13.30
N ASN A 128 16.27 9.48 13.36
CA ASN A 128 17.05 9.18 14.56
C ASN A 128 18.13 10.26 14.80
N ASN A 129 18.84 10.15 15.93
CA ASN A 129 19.80 11.16 16.38
C ASN A 129 21.08 11.25 15.53
N ASN A 130 21.36 10.23 14.70
CA ASN A 130 22.55 10.16 13.85
C ASN A 130 22.26 10.63 12.41
N ASP A 131 21.00 10.94 12.09
CA ASP A 131 20.63 11.44 10.78
C ASP A 131 21.10 12.87 10.57
N THR A 132 21.64 13.12 9.38
CA THR A 132 22.12 14.43 8.93
C THR A 132 21.71 14.67 7.48
N VAL A 133 21.50 15.94 7.15
CA VAL A 133 21.21 16.38 5.79
C VAL A 133 22.53 16.65 5.07
N ILE A 134 22.72 16.01 3.93
CA ILE A 134 23.82 16.23 3.00
C ILE A 134 23.33 17.21 1.95
N HIS A 135 23.84 18.44 2.00
CA HIS A 135 23.45 19.49 1.06
C HIS A 135 24.12 19.31 -0.29
N ASN A 136 23.34 19.39 -1.35
CA ASN A 136 23.86 19.34 -2.71
C ASN A 136 24.14 20.78 -3.21
N GLU A 137 25.41 21.15 -3.35
CA GLU A 137 25.82 22.52 -3.70
C GLU A 137 25.57 22.88 -5.17
N GLU A 138 25.21 21.92 -6.03
CA GLU A 138 25.18 22.10 -7.49
C GLU A 138 23.85 22.63 -8.08
N LYS A 139 22.81 22.89 -7.27
CA LYS A 139 21.56 23.49 -7.78
C LYS A 139 21.34 24.91 -7.25
N PRO A 140 21.68 25.96 -8.02
CA PRO A 140 21.25 27.31 -7.72
C PRO A 140 19.73 27.40 -7.88
N LYS A 141 19.09 27.96 -6.85
CA LYS A 141 17.65 28.21 -6.73
C LYS A 141 17.13 29.00 -7.94
N THR A 142 16.17 28.45 -8.68
CA THR A 142 15.32 29.24 -9.60
C THR A 142 14.02 29.72 -8.96
N HIS A 143 13.82 29.52 -7.66
CA HIS A 143 12.67 30.07 -6.95
C HIS A 143 13.12 30.89 -5.74
N SER A 144 12.69 32.15 -5.78
CA SER A 144 12.84 33.17 -4.74
C SER A 144 12.12 32.72 -3.47
N SER A 145 12.84 32.77 -2.34
CA SER A 145 12.44 32.32 -0.98
C SER A 145 12.03 30.84 -0.86
N PRO A 146 12.50 30.10 0.16
CA PRO A 146 11.89 28.83 0.50
C PRO A 146 10.54 29.15 1.14
N ASP A 147 9.49 29.24 0.33
CA ASP A 147 8.15 29.00 0.86
C ASP A 147 8.13 27.54 1.35
N ASP A 148 7.39 27.26 2.44
CA ASP A 148 7.29 25.92 3.04
C ASP A 148 6.82 24.83 2.03
N GLU A 149 6.36 25.23 0.85
CA GLU A 149 5.94 24.34 -0.24
C GLU A 149 7.11 23.66 -0.99
N ASP A 150 8.32 24.23 -0.95
CA ASP A 150 9.48 23.76 -1.73
C ASP A 150 10.53 22.99 -0.89
N VAL A 151 10.14 22.50 0.29
CA VAL A 151 11.03 21.75 1.19
C VAL A 151 10.43 20.42 1.61
N CYS A 152 11.30 19.44 1.82
CA CYS A 152 10.89 18.19 2.44
C CYS A 152 11.20 18.23 3.93
N HIS A 153 10.28 17.70 4.73
CA HIS A 153 10.45 17.49 6.14
C HIS A 153 10.74 16.02 6.41
N PHE A 154 11.73 15.75 7.25
CA PHE A 154 12.04 14.42 7.74
C PHE A 154 12.19 14.48 9.26
N GLY A 155 11.14 14.06 9.96
CA GLY A 155 10.96 14.40 11.38
C GLY A 155 11.00 15.93 11.58
N ASN A 156 12.00 16.38 12.33
CA ASN A 156 12.26 17.79 12.64
C ASN A 156 13.30 18.43 11.70
N MET A 157 13.90 17.67 10.78
CA MET A 157 14.83 18.20 9.79
C MET A 157 14.09 18.78 8.59
N VAL A 158 14.72 19.78 7.97
CA VAL A 158 14.27 20.43 6.75
C VAL A 158 15.32 20.20 5.67
N MET A 159 14.88 19.66 4.54
CA MET A 159 15.70 19.35 3.37
C MET A 159 15.26 20.24 2.21
N ARG A 160 16.22 20.83 1.51
CA ARG A 160 15.96 21.54 0.25
C ARG A 160 15.84 20.54 -0.88
N LEU A 161 15.18 20.95 -1.97
CA LEU A 161 15.15 20.14 -3.19
C LEU A 161 16.56 19.73 -3.63
N GLY A 162 16.76 18.41 -3.78
CA GLY A 162 18.04 17.79 -4.13
C GLY A 162 18.96 17.45 -2.97
N ASP A 163 18.64 17.84 -1.72
CA ASP A 163 19.38 17.39 -0.54
C ASP A 163 19.15 15.89 -0.31
N GLU A 164 20.14 15.22 0.27
CA GLU A 164 20.08 13.79 0.60
C GLU A 164 20.22 13.57 2.11
N LEU A 165 19.74 12.43 2.60
CA LEU A 165 20.07 11.96 3.95
C LEU A 165 21.32 11.07 3.92
N ASN A 166 22.14 11.14 4.96
CA ASN A 166 23.17 10.14 5.19
C ASN A 166 22.57 8.72 5.33
N GLN A 167 23.38 7.70 5.07
CA GLN A 167 22.99 6.29 5.17
C GLN A 167 23.57 5.65 6.45
N ASP A 168 23.13 4.43 6.76
CA ASP A 168 23.69 3.57 7.81
C ASP A 168 23.65 4.16 9.24
N THR A 169 22.59 4.92 9.57
CA THR A 169 22.33 5.47 10.89
C THR A 169 21.58 4.51 11.82
N ASP A 170 20.76 3.62 11.24
CA ASP A 170 20.03 2.50 11.86
C ASP A 170 19.66 1.40 10.84
N TYR A 171 18.98 0.34 11.28
CA TYR A 171 18.55 -0.78 10.43
C TYR A 171 17.72 -0.37 9.20
N ASN A 172 16.86 0.65 9.32
CA ASN A 172 15.96 1.10 8.25
C ASN A 172 16.63 2.11 7.30
N SER A 173 17.81 2.62 7.65
CA SER A 173 18.62 3.49 6.81
C SER A 173 19.72 2.76 6.05
N ILE A 174 19.98 1.49 6.40
CA ILE A 174 21.04 0.70 5.76
C ILE A 174 20.73 0.55 4.29
N CYS A 175 21.67 1.02 3.46
CA CYS A 175 21.56 0.89 2.02
C CYS A 175 20.28 1.55 1.45
N VAL A 176 19.80 2.63 2.07
CA VAL A 176 18.62 3.39 1.64
C VAL A 176 19.04 4.81 1.29
N ARG A 177 18.88 5.17 0.02
CA ARG A 177 19.10 6.54 -0.45
C ARG A 177 17.80 7.32 -0.35
N CYS A 178 17.84 8.47 0.32
CA CYS A 178 16.69 9.36 0.46
C CYS A 178 17.04 10.73 -0.10
N VAL A 179 16.20 11.25 -0.99
CA VAL A 179 16.42 12.53 -1.66
C VAL A 179 15.14 13.37 -1.57
N CYS A 180 15.28 14.66 -1.30
CA CYS A 180 14.15 15.59 -1.40
C CYS A 180 13.90 15.95 -2.87
N GLU A 181 13.04 15.17 -3.55
CA GLU A 181 12.70 15.42 -4.96
C GLU A 181 11.32 16.03 -5.11
N VAL A 182 10.37 15.59 -4.28
CA VAL A 182 8.96 16.03 -4.29
C VAL A 182 8.52 16.23 -2.84
N PRO A 183 8.32 17.47 -2.36
CA PRO A 183 7.75 17.78 -1.05
C PRO A 183 6.39 17.07 -0.81
N PRO A 184 5.99 16.78 0.45
CA PRO A 184 6.49 17.36 1.71
C PRO A 184 7.44 16.46 2.52
N VAL A 185 7.73 15.24 2.07
CA VAL A 185 8.68 14.31 2.72
C VAL A 185 9.63 13.75 1.67
N PRO A 186 10.88 13.40 1.99
CA PRO A 186 11.81 12.90 0.99
C PRO A 186 11.38 11.52 0.48
N THR A 187 11.74 11.23 -0.78
CA THR A 187 11.53 9.91 -1.37
C THR A 187 12.74 9.04 -1.05
N CYS A 188 12.50 7.87 -0.44
CA CYS A 188 13.57 6.92 -0.14
C CYS A 188 13.47 5.67 -1.01
N GLN A 189 14.60 5.20 -1.50
CA GLN A 189 14.69 3.96 -2.25
C GLN A 189 15.88 3.15 -1.76
N ARG A 190 15.66 1.85 -1.54
CA ARG A 190 16.75 0.92 -1.27
C ARG A 190 17.66 0.87 -2.50
N LEU A 191 18.96 0.91 -2.25
CA LEU A 191 19.97 0.76 -3.30
C LEU A 191 19.89 -0.65 -3.92
N PRO A 192 20.39 -0.82 -5.16
CA PRO A 192 20.37 -2.10 -5.84
C PRO A 192 20.97 -3.25 -5.01
N TYR A 193 20.39 -4.45 -5.10
CA TYR A 193 20.82 -5.62 -4.31
C TYR A 193 22.31 -5.96 -4.48
N ASN A 194 22.85 -5.75 -5.68
CA ASN A 194 24.27 -5.97 -5.99
C ASN A 194 25.22 -4.96 -5.35
N VAL A 195 24.72 -3.93 -4.67
CA VAL A 195 25.51 -2.97 -3.89
C VAL A 195 25.36 -3.25 -2.39
N CYS A 196 24.23 -3.81 -1.97
CA CYS A 196 23.84 -3.92 -0.56
C CYS A 196 24.04 -5.29 0.07
N ASP A 197 23.93 -6.37 -0.70
CA ASP A 197 23.92 -7.74 -0.18
C ASP A 197 25.18 -8.51 -0.65
N HIS A 198 26.34 -7.87 -0.50
CA HIS A 198 27.67 -8.46 -0.78
C HIS A 198 28.11 -9.47 0.30
#